data_AF-A0AAU1QFI7-F1
#
_entry.id   AF-A0AAU1QFI7-F1
#
_cell.length_a   1.000
_cell.length_b   1.000
_cell.length_c   1.000
_cell.angle_alpha   90.00
_cell.angle_beta   90.00
_cell.angle_gamma   90.00
#
_symmetry.space_group_name_H-M   'P 1'
#
loop_
_entity.id
_entity.type
_entity.pdbx_description
1 polymer ?
#
loop_
_entity_poly.entity_id
_entity_poly.type
_entity_poly.pdbx_seq_one_letter_code
_entity_poly.pdbx_strand_id
1 'polypeptide(L)'
;MTTAQAASVPFPDSQVDVVLDLRQWPTPTDGQEALVTLWQQLEPGLYAKPLTAGALHVWESDAGRITVEIVRVDAQSRWAAEDTRFAIAAVRQQSALVYRCATCDRAGRSGYGSFRCRSCGDAGRPDRMCVDHAVVLDGSLLPSCPDHRPSCRGCSRTAVFWCAGRDCRASVAWCEQHRKRHPQDPDTDYCPDCYRRAFPVCEEPGCSAVGTAECDWLDTAGHTCGRPACTRHARRWQVFGYERVGIGLCRAHSQVRSLSADEILWQICGTAGRRQGQRMPSLAAFGHNLRNAGHRELALDHHSIRARLTALHARMRSSGASPALRAVERAAGDWDRQVKERIGTAEQGEVLVARLRAIVRELDYRFGAEIADGLTLAEYKPARPPASGGDLWIRVPEHLTGKFIGPQGSRIKEYKARLGMEIKLEDGRRRTSR
;
A
#
# COMPACT_ATOMS: atom_id res chain seq x y z
N MET A 1 -40.14 34.58 -15.73
CA MET A 1 -39.44 35.66 -15.02
C MET A 1 -40.47 36.43 -14.23
N THR A 2 -40.67 36.01 -12.99
CA THR A 2 -41.62 36.59 -12.04
C THR A 2 -40.85 37.67 -11.29
N THR A 3 -41.20 38.94 -11.52
CA THR A 3 -40.74 40.07 -10.70
C THR A 3 -41.26 39.84 -9.28
N ALA A 4 -40.39 39.37 -8.39
CA ALA A 4 -40.66 39.39 -6.97
C ALA A 4 -40.71 40.86 -6.52
N GLN A 5 -41.92 41.34 -6.21
CA GLN A 5 -42.08 42.56 -5.42
C GLN A 5 -41.41 42.31 -4.07
N ALA A 6 -40.26 42.95 -3.85
CA ALA A 6 -39.68 43.03 -2.52
C ALA A 6 -40.68 43.76 -1.65
N ALA A 7 -41.22 43.09 -0.63
CA ALA A 7 -42.04 43.73 0.38
C ALA A 7 -41.16 44.73 1.13
N SER A 8 -41.32 46.01 0.82
CA SER A 8 -40.71 47.11 1.55
C SER A 8 -41.21 47.06 2.99
N VAL A 9 -40.32 46.79 3.94
CA VAL A 9 -40.63 46.95 5.37
C VAL A 9 -40.85 48.46 5.60
N PRO A 10 -42.06 48.90 5.98
CA PRO A 10 -42.31 50.33 6.18
C PRO A 10 -41.47 50.83 7.35
N PHE A 11 -40.67 51.88 7.11
CA PHE A 11 -40.06 52.65 8.19
C PHE A 11 -41.17 53.51 8.83
N PRO A 12 -41.48 53.33 10.12
CA PRO A 12 -42.74 53.82 10.72
C PRO A 12 -42.92 55.34 10.69
N ASP A 13 -41.87 56.12 10.41
CA ASP A 13 -41.89 57.59 10.42
C ASP A 13 -41.64 58.25 9.04
N SER A 14 -41.62 57.48 7.94
CA SER A 14 -41.32 57.99 6.59
C SER A 14 -42.59 58.24 5.76
N GLN A 15 -42.66 59.43 5.14
CA GLN A 15 -43.76 59.84 4.26
C GLN A 15 -43.52 59.41 2.81
N VAL A 16 -42.25 59.29 2.40
CA VAL A 16 -41.86 58.92 1.04
C VAL A 16 -40.73 57.91 1.08
N ASP A 17 -40.88 56.79 0.39
CA ASP A 17 -39.79 55.85 0.18
C ASP A 17 -39.22 56.04 -1.22
N VAL A 18 -37.89 56.04 -1.32
CA VAL A 18 -37.17 56.22 -2.57
C VAL A 18 -36.15 55.10 -2.82
N VAL A 19 -35.88 54.83 -4.08
CA VAL A 19 -34.76 54.00 -4.53
C VAL A 19 -33.74 54.88 -5.22
N LEU A 20 -32.49 54.82 -4.75
CA LEU A 20 -31.38 55.58 -5.31
C LEU A 20 -30.61 54.70 -6.31
N ASP A 21 -30.65 55.04 -7.59
CA ASP A 21 -29.90 54.36 -8.65
C ASP A 21 -28.58 55.09 -8.94
N LEU A 22 -27.50 54.44 -8.54
CA LEU A 22 -26.10 54.89 -8.63
C LEU A 22 -25.31 54.10 -9.67
N ARG A 23 -25.96 53.28 -10.53
CA ARG A 23 -25.26 52.46 -11.53
C ARG A 23 -24.45 53.25 -12.55
N GLN A 24 -24.76 54.54 -12.73
CA GLN A 24 -24.06 55.47 -13.62
C GLN A 24 -23.30 56.55 -12.84
N TRP A 25 -23.13 56.36 -11.53
CA TRP A 25 -22.36 57.24 -10.66
C TRP A 25 -20.96 56.64 -10.45
N PRO A 26 -19.87 57.33 -10.81
CA PRO A 26 -18.53 56.74 -10.83
C PRO A 26 -17.91 56.63 -9.44
N THR A 27 -18.38 57.44 -8.49
CA THR A 27 -17.83 57.50 -7.14
C THR A 27 -18.48 56.39 -6.30
N PRO A 28 -17.70 55.45 -5.73
CA PRO A 28 -18.24 54.44 -4.84
C PRO A 28 -18.90 55.11 -3.63
N THR A 29 -20.18 54.85 -3.43
CA THR A 29 -20.91 55.30 -2.23
C THR A 29 -21.01 54.13 -1.28
N ASP A 30 -19.88 53.77 -0.69
CA ASP A 30 -19.76 52.63 0.22
C ASP A 30 -20.03 53.07 1.66
N GLY A 31 -21.02 52.43 2.29
CA GLY A 31 -21.37 52.67 3.68
C GLY A 31 -22.46 53.72 3.91
N GLN A 32 -23.03 53.71 5.11
CA GLN A 32 -24.20 54.51 5.48
C GLN A 32 -23.91 56.02 5.46
N GLU A 33 -22.74 56.44 5.94
CA GLU A 33 -22.37 57.86 6.03
C GLU A 33 -22.25 58.52 4.65
N ALA A 34 -21.57 57.87 3.70
CA ALA A 34 -21.43 58.35 2.33
C ALA A 34 -22.80 58.47 1.62
N LEU A 35 -23.72 57.53 1.88
CA LEU A 35 -25.08 57.58 1.35
C LEU A 35 -25.89 58.73 1.95
N VAL A 36 -25.76 58.98 3.26
CA VAL A 36 -26.42 60.10 3.93
C VAL A 36 -25.90 61.44 3.41
N THR A 37 -24.59 61.60 3.26
CA THR A 37 -23.99 62.81 2.69
C THR A 37 -24.46 63.05 1.26
N LEU A 38 -24.51 62.00 0.43
CA LEU A 38 -25.02 62.09 -0.93
C LEU A 38 -26.51 62.48 -0.93
N TRP A 39 -27.31 61.88 -0.05
CA TRP A 39 -28.73 62.18 0.07
C TRP A 39 -28.99 63.63 0.47
N GLN A 40 -28.26 64.15 1.46
CA GLN A 40 -28.36 65.55 1.91
C GLN A 40 -28.09 66.56 0.79
N GLN A 41 -27.32 66.18 -0.23
CA GLN A 41 -27.08 67.02 -1.42
C GLN A 41 -28.22 66.94 -2.45
N LEU A 42 -28.87 65.79 -2.57
CA LEU A 42 -29.92 65.53 -3.56
C LEU A 42 -31.31 65.97 -3.07
N GLU A 43 -31.59 65.78 -1.79
CA GLU A 43 -32.90 65.99 -1.16
C GLU A 43 -33.46 67.40 -1.38
N PRO A 44 -32.70 68.51 -1.25
CA PRO A 44 -33.23 69.84 -1.53
C PRO A 44 -33.70 70.01 -2.98
N GLY A 45 -33.11 69.27 -3.92
CA GLY A 45 -33.51 69.26 -5.32
C GLY A 45 -34.84 68.56 -5.59
N LEU A 46 -35.45 67.92 -4.59
CA LEU A 46 -36.78 67.34 -4.68
C LEU A 46 -37.88 68.29 -4.24
N TYR A 47 -37.58 69.35 -3.49
CA TYR A 47 -38.60 70.28 -2.98
C TYR A 47 -39.41 70.91 -4.13
N ALA A 48 -40.70 71.08 -3.87
CA ALA A 48 -41.72 71.51 -4.84
C ALA A 48 -41.91 70.59 -6.06
N LYS A 49 -41.29 69.40 -6.11
CA LYS A 49 -41.57 68.40 -7.15
C LYS A 49 -42.79 67.55 -6.77
N PRO A 50 -43.58 67.09 -7.75
CA PRO A 50 -44.71 66.22 -7.49
C PRO A 50 -44.23 64.87 -6.98
N LEU A 51 -44.86 64.38 -5.91
CA LEU A 51 -44.59 63.05 -5.36
C LEU A 51 -45.62 62.08 -5.92
N THR A 52 -45.17 61.13 -6.75
CA THR A 52 -46.03 60.08 -7.29
C THR A 52 -45.21 58.80 -7.36
N ALA A 53 -45.78 57.68 -6.91
CA ALA A 53 -45.12 56.38 -7.02
C ALA A 53 -44.79 56.08 -8.49
N GLY A 54 -43.54 55.68 -8.76
CA GLY A 54 -42.97 55.50 -10.09
C GLY A 54 -42.33 56.76 -10.70
N ALA A 55 -42.46 57.94 -10.08
CA ALA A 55 -41.80 59.14 -10.56
C ALA A 55 -40.28 59.02 -10.45
N LEU A 56 -39.58 59.50 -11.48
CA LEU A 56 -38.13 59.49 -11.59
C LEU A 56 -37.61 60.92 -11.55
N HIS A 57 -36.65 61.17 -10.67
CA HIS A 57 -35.89 62.42 -10.64
C HIS A 57 -34.44 62.12 -10.97
N VAL A 58 -33.91 62.83 -11.96
CA VAL A 58 -32.57 62.57 -12.50
C VAL A 58 -31.69 63.78 -12.23
N TRP A 59 -30.49 63.52 -11.73
CA TRP A 59 -29.41 64.50 -11.62
C TRP A 59 -28.28 64.04 -12.53
N GLU A 60 -27.91 64.90 -13.47
CA GLU A 60 -26.79 64.68 -14.37
C GLU A 60 -25.69 65.68 -14.04
N SER A 61 -24.45 65.20 -14.00
CA SER A 61 -23.25 66.02 -13.89
C SER A 61 -22.13 65.42 -14.74
N ASP A 62 -21.03 66.15 -14.87
CA ASP A 62 -19.81 65.65 -15.54
C ASP A 62 -19.25 64.39 -14.89
N ALA A 63 -19.53 64.18 -13.60
CA ALA A 63 -19.14 62.97 -12.89
C ALA A 63 -20.02 61.79 -13.31
N GLY A 64 -21.32 61.97 -13.50
CA GLY A 64 -22.21 60.89 -13.91
C GLY A 64 -23.67 61.19 -13.61
N ARG A 65 -24.46 60.13 -13.53
CA ARG A 65 -25.91 60.23 -13.37
C ARG A 65 -26.40 59.52 -12.12
N ILE A 66 -27.26 60.21 -11.38
CA ILE A 66 -28.02 59.68 -10.25
C ILE A 66 -29.50 59.73 -10.60
N THR A 67 -30.24 58.66 -10.31
CA THR A 67 -31.70 58.63 -10.47
C THR A 67 -32.36 58.25 -9.14
N VAL A 68 -33.28 59.08 -8.67
CA VAL A 68 -34.14 58.80 -7.52
C VAL A 68 -35.50 58.39 -8.04
N GLU A 69 -35.90 57.16 -7.73
CA GLU A 69 -37.21 56.61 -8.04
C GLU A 69 -38.09 56.66 -6.78
N ILE A 70 -39.22 57.34 -6.85
CA ILE A 70 -40.19 57.35 -5.75
C ILE A 70 -40.96 56.03 -5.79
N VAL A 71 -40.84 55.19 -4.77
CA VAL A 71 -41.47 53.85 -4.73
C VAL A 71 -42.73 53.81 -3.86
N ARG A 72 -42.80 54.64 -2.82
CA ARG A 72 -44.00 54.80 -1.98
C ARG A 72 -44.17 56.26 -1.61
N VAL A 73 -45.42 56.72 -1.56
CA VAL A 73 -45.80 58.06 -1.09
C VAL A 73 -47.00 57.89 -0.17
N ASP A 74 -47.00 58.58 0.98
CA ASP A 74 -48.15 58.70 1.85
C ASP A 74 -49.30 59.42 1.12
N ALA A 75 -50.55 59.00 1.35
CA ALA A 75 -51.73 59.52 0.66
C ALA A 75 -51.92 61.04 0.87
N GLN A 76 -51.35 61.60 1.93
CA GLN A 76 -51.41 63.03 2.26
C GLN A 76 -50.31 63.86 1.58
N SER A 77 -49.25 63.25 1.07
CA SER A 77 -48.08 63.92 0.50
C SER A 77 -48.18 63.99 -1.03
N ARG A 78 -48.66 65.11 -1.57
CA ARG A 78 -48.75 65.30 -3.05
C ARG A 78 -47.52 65.96 -3.66
N TRP A 79 -46.78 66.73 -2.85
CA TRP A 79 -45.62 67.50 -3.26
C TRP A 79 -44.55 67.38 -2.17
N ALA A 80 -43.28 67.41 -2.57
CA ALA A 80 -42.19 67.45 -1.61
C ALA A 80 -42.08 68.84 -0.99
N ALA A 81 -42.11 68.90 0.33
CA ALA A 81 -41.86 70.09 1.15
C ALA A 81 -40.58 69.91 1.97
N GLU A 82 -40.09 70.98 2.59
CA GLU A 82 -38.87 70.96 3.42
C GLU A 82 -38.98 70.05 4.64
N ASP A 83 -40.19 69.79 5.12
CA ASP A 83 -40.49 68.90 6.25
C ASP A 83 -40.84 67.47 5.80
N THR A 84 -40.80 67.18 4.49
CA THR A 84 -41.11 65.85 3.97
C THR A 84 -40.05 64.85 4.40
N ARG A 85 -40.48 63.77 5.08
CA ARG A 85 -39.56 62.73 5.56
C ARG A 85 -39.37 61.65 4.52
N PHE A 86 -38.18 61.62 3.91
CA PHE A 86 -37.79 60.59 2.95
C PHE A 86 -37.05 59.42 3.63
N ALA A 87 -37.29 58.20 3.15
CA ALA A 87 -36.51 57.01 3.46
C ALA A 87 -35.92 56.40 2.19
N ILE A 88 -34.61 56.14 2.20
CA ILE A 88 -33.95 55.40 1.10
C ILE A 88 -34.20 53.92 1.33
N ALA A 89 -35.21 53.37 0.66
CA ALA A 89 -35.62 51.97 0.81
C ALA A 89 -34.66 50.99 0.12
N ALA A 90 -33.98 51.41 -0.96
CA ALA A 90 -32.94 50.62 -1.61
C ALA A 90 -31.95 51.50 -2.39
N VAL A 91 -30.76 50.96 -2.62
CA VAL A 91 -29.73 51.55 -3.49
C VAL A 91 -29.37 50.56 -4.59
N ARG A 92 -29.44 50.97 -5.85
CA ARG A 92 -28.99 50.18 -7.00
C ARG A 92 -27.59 50.64 -7.38
N GLN A 93 -26.60 49.76 -7.23
CA GLN A 93 -25.20 50.04 -7.59
C GLN A 93 -24.75 49.15 -8.74
N GLN A 94 -23.67 49.54 -9.43
CA GLN A 94 -23.04 48.67 -10.41
C GLN A 94 -22.50 47.42 -9.69
N SER A 95 -22.70 46.23 -10.27
CA SER A 95 -22.20 45.00 -9.66
C SER A 95 -20.68 45.04 -9.55
N ALA A 96 -20.17 45.04 -8.31
CA ALA A 96 -18.74 44.98 -8.07
C ALA A 96 -18.23 43.53 -8.20
N LEU A 97 -17.19 43.34 -9.02
CA LEU A 97 -16.45 42.08 -9.07
C LEU A 97 -15.61 41.94 -7.80
N VAL A 98 -16.16 41.24 -6.80
CA VAL A 98 -15.49 40.98 -5.51
C VAL A 98 -14.22 40.13 -5.71
N TYR A 99 -14.31 39.08 -6.53
CA TYR A 99 -13.18 38.21 -6.84
C TYR A 99 -12.65 38.52 -8.23
N ARG A 100 -11.60 39.34 -8.29
CA ARG A 100 -10.95 39.72 -9.55
C ARG A 100 -9.87 38.71 -9.93
N CYS A 101 -9.77 38.40 -11.22
CA CYS A 101 -8.64 37.66 -11.76
C CYS A 101 -7.39 38.53 -11.77
N ALA A 102 -6.32 38.08 -11.10
CA ALA A 102 -5.05 38.79 -11.02
C ALA A 102 -4.41 39.05 -12.40
N THR A 103 -4.57 38.15 -13.36
CA THR A 103 -4.04 38.32 -14.72
C THR A 103 -4.88 39.31 -15.54
N CYS A 104 -6.21 39.28 -15.42
CA CYS A 104 -7.06 40.28 -16.08
C CYS A 104 -6.78 41.69 -15.54
N ASP A 105 -6.68 41.81 -14.22
CA ASP A 105 -6.46 43.08 -13.52
C ASP A 105 -5.13 43.73 -13.93
N ARG A 106 -4.04 42.94 -13.99
CA ARG A 106 -2.73 43.38 -14.54
C ARG A 106 -2.81 43.87 -15.99
N ALA A 107 -3.74 43.35 -16.78
CA ALA A 107 -3.95 43.73 -18.18
C ALA A 107 -4.99 44.85 -18.35
N GLY A 108 -5.46 45.46 -17.26
CA GLY A 108 -6.49 46.51 -17.31
C GLY A 108 -7.88 46.00 -17.74
N ARG A 109 -8.15 44.69 -17.58
CA ARG A 109 -9.43 44.05 -17.94
C ARG A 109 -10.16 43.56 -16.70
N SER A 110 -11.47 43.59 -16.74
CA SER A 110 -12.33 43.01 -15.69
C SER A 110 -12.57 41.52 -15.96
N GLY A 111 -12.40 40.67 -14.95
CA GLY A 111 -12.70 39.23 -15.05
C GLY A 111 -12.91 38.57 -13.69
N TYR A 112 -13.92 37.70 -13.60
CA TYR A 112 -14.26 37.00 -12.36
C TYR A 112 -13.30 35.84 -12.07
N GLY A 113 -12.63 35.89 -10.93
CA GLY A 113 -11.63 34.92 -10.50
C GLY A 113 -12.22 33.74 -9.73
N SER A 114 -12.82 32.78 -10.44
CA SER A 114 -13.45 31.59 -9.82
C SER A 114 -12.45 30.59 -9.24
N PHE A 115 -11.23 30.52 -9.77
CA PHE A 115 -10.20 29.57 -9.34
C PHE A 115 -9.12 30.25 -8.50
N ARG A 116 -8.33 29.45 -7.77
CA ARG A 116 -7.21 29.94 -6.92
C ARG A 116 -5.91 29.21 -7.25
N CYS A 117 -4.83 29.94 -7.47
CA CYS A 117 -3.48 29.42 -7.57
C CYS A 117 -2.91 29.21 -6.17
N ARG A 118 -2.68 27.95 -5.77
CA ARG A 118 -2.04 27.65 -4.49
C ARG A 118 -0.66 28.33 -4.34
N SER A 119 0.18 28.27 -5.37
CA SER A 119 1.53 28.86 -5.34
C SER A 119 1.52 30.38 -5.17
N CYS A 120 0.56 31.10 -5.78
CA CYS A 120 0.41 32.53 -5.51
C CYS A 120 -0.04 32.79 -4.08
N GLY A 121 -1.02 32.02 -3.58
CA GLY A 121 -1.55 32.16 -2.22
C GLY A 121 -0.48 31.91 -1.16
N ASP A 122 0.32 30.84 -1.33
CA ASP A 122 1.44 30.51 -0.45
C ASP A 122 2.53 31.62 -0.46
N ALA A 123 2.66 32.35 -1.56
CA ALA A 123 3.58 33.49 -1.70
C ALA A 123 2.96 34.84 -1.28
N GLY A 124 1.74 34.87 -0.75
CA GLY A 124 1.04 36.11 -0.35
C GLY A 124 0.67 37.02 -1.52
N ARG A 125 0.62 36.50 -2.76
CA ARG A 125 0.27 37.26 -3.97
C ARG A 125 -1.21 37.08 -4.30
N PRO A 126 -1.82 37.98 -5.10
CA PRO A 126 -3.15 37.77 -5.66
C PRO A 126 -3.25 36.40 -6.35
N ASP A 127 -4.13 35.53 -5.85
CA ASP A 127 -4.17 34.12 -6.22
C ASP A 127 -5.38 33.74 -7.07
N ARG A 128 -6.33 34.65 -7.25
CA ARG A 128 -7.57 34.44 -8.00
C ARG A 128 -7.33 34.49 -9.51
N MET A 129 -7.94 33.56 -10.24
CA MET A 129 -7.87 33.49 -11.71
C MET A 129 -9.22 33.14 -12.34
N CYS A 130 -9.53 33.73 -13.49
CA CYS A 130 -10.71 33.39 -14.27
C CYS A 130 -10.48 32.07 -15.03
N VAL A 131 -11.54 31.54 -15.64
CA VAL A 131 -11.48 30.30 -16.44
C VAL A 131 -10.45 30.37 -17.58
N ASP A 132 -10.31 31.52 -18.25
CA ASP A 132 -9.37 31.68 -19.38
C ASP A 132 -7.91 31.69 -18.95
N HIS A 133 -7.64 32.05 -17.70
CA HIS A 133 -6.28 32.09 -17.13
C HIS A 133 -5.99 30.89 -16.21
N ALA A 134 -6.97 30.03 -15.98
CA ALA A 134 -6.80 28.83 -15.17
C ALA A 134 -6.17 27.71 -16.00
N VAL A 135 -5.03 27.21 -15.55
CA VAL A 135 -4.41 26.00 -16.08
C VAL A 135 -4.79 24.84 -15.18
N VAL A 136 -5.64 23.95 -15.69
CA VAL A 136 -5.99 22.68 -15.06
C VAL A 136 -5.34 21.57 -15.89
N LEU A 137 -4.59 20.69 -15.23
CA LEU A 137 -3.95 19.54 -15.87
C LEU A 137 -4.85 18.31 -15.72
N ASP A 138 -4.74 17.36 -16.64
CA ASP A 138 -5.51 16.11 -16.58
C ASP A 138 -5.21 15.32 -15.28
N GLY A 139 -6.19 14.55 -14.82
CA GLY A 139 -6.08 13.68 -13.62
C GLY A 139 -6.31 14.36 -12.27
N SER A 140 -6.31 15.70 -12.18
CA SER A 140 -6.69 16.40 -10.95
C SER A 140 -7.22 17.81 -11.21
N LEU A 141 -8.31 18.19 -10.54
CA LEU A 141 -8.89 19.54 -10.60
C LEU A 141 -8.13 20.54 -9.73
N LEU A 142 -6.79 20.55 -9.84
CA LEU A 142 -5.90 21.48 -9.15
C LEU A 142 -5.52 22.62 -10.11
N PRO A 143 -6.18 23.79 -10.03
CA PRO A 143 -5.89 24.91 -10.90
C PRO A 143 -4.55 25.59 -10.54
N SER A 144 -3.86 26.07 -11.56
CA SER A 144 -2.62 26.86 -11.47
C SER A 144 -2.68 28.05 -12.43
N CYS A 145 -1.95 29.13 -12.14
CA CYS A 145 -1.85 30.24 -13.09
C CYS A 145 -0.81 29.89 -14.18
N PRO A 146 -0.76 30.62 -15.31
CA PRO A 146 0.20 30.36 -16.37
C PRO A 146 1.66 30.44 -15.88
N ASP A 147 1.94 31.37 -14.97
CA ASP A 147 3.27 31.60 -14.39
C ASP A 147 3.71 30.48 -13.44
N HIS A 148 2.75 29.76 -12.84
CA HIS A 148 3.00 28.64 -11.91
C HIS A 148 2.53 27.31 -12.50
N ARG A 149 2.45 27.21 -13.83
CA ARG A 149 2.14 25.94 -14.48
C ARG A 149 3.22 24.91 -14.12
N PRO A 150 2.85 23.75 -13.56
CA PRO A 150 3.82 22.75 -13.16
C PRO A 150 4.71 22.27 -14.33
N SER A 151 5.95 21.95 -14.01
CA SER A 151 6.90 21.31 -14.93
C SER A 151 6.96 19.80 -14.71
N CYS A 152 7.22 19.06 -15.78
CA CYS A 152 7.42 17.62 -15.76
C CYS A 152 8.63 17.23 -14.91
N ARG A 153 8.44 16.40 -13.89
CA ARG A 153 9.53 15.95 -12.99
C ARG A 153 10.71 15.28 -13.72
N GLY A 154 10.46 14.55 -14.81
CA GLY A 154 11.51 13.82 -15.53
C GLY A 154 12.32 14.63 -16.56
N CYS A 155 11.82 15.77 -17.05
CA CYS A 155 12.49 16.51 -18.15
C CYS A 155 12.26 18.02 -18.15
N SER A 156 11.62 18.56 -17.11
CA SER A 156 11.34 19.99 -16.93
C SER A 156 10.45 20.68 -17.98
N ARG A 157 10.05 19.99 -19.06
CA ARG A 157 9.05 20.50 -20.02
C ARG A 157 7.71 20.74 -19.33
N THR A 158 6.89 21.58 -19.93
CA THR A 158 5.54 21.90 -19.48
C THR A 158 4.71 20.63 -19.22
N ALA A 159 4.14 20.51 -18.02
CA ALA A 159 3.28 19.38 -17.69
C ALA A 159 1.88 19.53 -18.28
N VAL A 160 1.25 18.38 -18.52
CA VAL A 160 -0.10 18.25 -19.08
C VAL A 160 -1.01 17.39 -18.22
N PHE A 161 -0.47 16.60 -17.28
CA PHE A 161 -1.27 15.77 -16.37
C PHE A 161 -0.61 15.57 -15.00
N TRP A 162 -1.43 15.20 -14.01
CA TRP A 162 -1.01 14.74 -12.69
C TRP A 162 -1.01 13.21 -12.62
N CYS A 163 0.09 12.60 -12.16
CA CYS A 163 0.18 11.15 -12.07
C CYS A 163 -0.71 10.59 -10.95
N ALA A 164 -1.64 9.70 -11.30
CA ALA A 164 -2.57 9.04 -10.36
C ALA A 164 -1.93 7.91 -9.51
N GLY A 165 -0.69 7.51 -9.83
CA GLY A 165 -0.02 6.40 -9.15
C GLY A 165 0.34 6.64 -7.68
N ARG A 166 0.42 5.55 -6.92
CA ARG A 166 0.61 5.53 -5.45
C ARG A 166 1.82 6.32 -4.94
N ASP A 167 2.91 6.36 -5.71
CA ASP A 167 4.12 7.10 -5.31
C ASP A 167 3.99 8.59 -5.55
N CYS A 168 3.24 8.99 -6.59
CA CYS A 168 3.03 10.39 -6.93
C CYS A 168 1.81 10.99 -6.23
N ARG A 169 0.78 10.21 -5.89
CA ARG A 169 -0.45 10.65 -5.19
C ARG A 169 -1.05 11.95 -5.75
N ALA A 170 -1.07 12.09 -7.08
CA ALA A 170 -1.50 13.31 -7.77
C ALA A 170 -0.76 14.61 -7.38
N SER A 171 0.40 14.54 -6.74
CA SER A 171 1.24 15.70 -6.37
C SER A 171 2.39 15.96 -7.33
N VAL A 172 2.59 15.08 -8.32
CA VAL A 172 3.67 15.20 -9.32
C VAL A 172 3.08 15.28 -10.71
N ALA A 173 3.41 16.35 -11.42
CA ALA A 173 2.97 16.61 -12.78
C ALA A 173 4.00 16.12 -13.82
N TRP A 174 3.51 15.72 -14.99
CA TRP A 174 4.28 15.12 -16.07
C TRP A 174 3.85 15.63 -17.45
N CYS A 175 4.77 15.59 -18.42
CA CYS A 175 4.50 15.97 -19.81
C CYS A 175 3.96 14.77 -20.62
N GLU A 176 3.41 15.04 -21.81
CA GLU A 176 2.80 14.02 -22.69
C GLU A 176 3.73 12.83 -22.99
N GLN A 177 5.02 13.06 -23.26
CA GLN A 177 5.96 11.96 -23.55
C GLN A 177 6.10 10.94 -22.41
N HIS A 178 5.86 11.36 -21.17
CA HIS A 178 5.92 10.49 -19.99
C HIS A 178 4.55 9.96 -19.58
N ARG A 179 3.49 10.26 -20.34
CA ARG A 179 2.14 9.77 -20.07
C ARG A 179 2.05 8.27 -20.37
N LYS A 180 1.48 7.54 -19.41
CA LYS A 180 1.05 6.15 -19.56
C LYS A 180 -0.41 6.05 -19.14
N ARG A 181 -1.31 5.89 -20.11
CA ARG A 181 -2.75 5.75 -19.86
C ARG A 181 -3.05 4.42 -19.19
N HIS A 182 -4.00 4.42 -18.26
CA HIS A 182 -4.52 3.19 -17.67
C HIS A 182 -5.14 2.30 -18.77
N PRO A 183 -4.92 0.97 -18.77
CA PRO A 183 -5.40 0.10 -19.84
C PRO A 183 -6.92 0.03 -20.00
N GLN A 184 -7.67 0.30 -18.93
CA GLN A 184 -9.14 0.16 -18.87
C GLN A 184 -9.87 1.44 -18.44
N ASP A 185 -9.14 2.52 -18.15
CA ASP A 185 -9.70 3.76 -17.60
C ASP A 185 -9.09 4.95 -18.35
N PRO A 186 -9.81 5.57 -19.31
CA PRO A 186 -9.24 6.63 -20.12
C PRO A 186 -8.93 7.91 -19.33
N ASP A 187 -9.52 8.10 -18.15
CA ASP A 187 -9.35 9.31 -17.34
C ASP A 187 -8.19 9.21 -16.34
N THR A 188 -7.55 8.03 -16.26
CA THR A 188 -6.45 7.76 -15.35
C THR A 188 -5.12 7.67 -16.09
N ASP A 189 -4.20 8.58 -15.75
CA ASP A 189 -2.84 8.63 -16.28
C ASP A 189 -1.77 8.37 -15.21
N TYR A 190 -0.70 7.71 -15.62
CA TYR A 190 0.47 7.42 -14.79
C TYR A 190 1.75 7.97 -15.41
N CYS A 191 2.73 8.28 -14.55
CA CYS A 191 4.12 8.36 -14.99
C CYS A 191 4.68 6.94 -15.24
N PRO A 192 5.84 6.80 -15.91
CA PRO A 192 6.39 5.50 -16.28
C PRO A 192 6.68 4.59 -15.07
N ASP A 193 7.11 5.15 -13.94
CA ASP A 193 7.43 4.36 -12.74
C ASP A 193 6.18 3.84 -12.05
N CYS A 194 5.21 4.72 -11.81
CA CYS A 194 3.91 4.35 -11.26
C CYS A 194 3.19 3.35 -12.15
N TYR A 195 3.26 3.52 -13.48
CA TYR A 195 2.66 2.59 -14.42
C TYR A 195 3.30 1.20 -14.31
N ARG A 196 4.64 1.10 -14.30
CA ARG A 196 5.34 -0.17 -14.16
C ARG A 196 5.03 -0.89 -12.84
N ARG A 197 4.77 -0.14 -11.76
CA ARG A 197 4.37 -0.71 -10.47
C ARG A 197 2.92 -1.17 -10.44
N ALA A 198 2.01 -0.42 -11.07
CA ALA A 198 0.60 -0.77 -11.15
C ALA A 198 0.33 -1.91 -12.14
N PHE A 199 1.06 -1.93 -13.26
CA PHE A 199 0.96 -2.90 -14.35
C PHE A 199 2.33 -3.53 -14.62
N PRO A 200 2.86 -4.32 -13.67
CA PRO A 200 4.14 -4.99 -13.87
C PRO A 200 4.03 -5.95 -15.05
N VAL A 201 4.98 -5.86 -15.98
CA VAL A 201 5.10 -6.81 -17.10
C VAL A 201 5.97 -7.97 -16.64
N CYS A 202 5.58 -9.20 -16.99
CA CYS A 202 6.37 -10.39 -16.70
C CYS A 202 7.82 -10.23 -17.19
N GLU A 203 8.78 -10.63 -16.37
CA GLU A 203 10.22 -10.51 -16.69
C GLU A 203 10.71 -11.48 -17.78
N GLU A 204 9.88 -12.43 -18.20
CA GLU A 204 10.22 -13.39 -19.25
C GLU A 204 10.26 -12.68 -20.62
N PRO A 205 11.36 -12.77 -21.38
CA PRO A 205 11.47 -12.17 -22.71
C PRO A 205 10.31 -12.60 -23.62
N GLY A 206 9.65 -11.62 -24.25
CA GLY A 206 8.51 -11.85 -25.15
C GLY A 206 7.16 -12.08 -24.44
N CYS A 207 7.11 -12.09 -23.10
CA CYS A 207 5.86 -12.21 -22.36
C CYS A 207 5.26 -10.84 -22.05
N SER A 208 4.05 -10.56 -22.56
CA SER A 208 3.29 -9.34 -22.26
C SER A 208 2.29 -9.51 -21.10
N ALA A 209 2.25 -10.68 -20.47
CA ALA A 209 1.31 -10.94 -19.39
C ALA A 209 1.67 -10.13 -18.12
N VAL A 210 0.65 -9.83 -17.32
CA VAL A 210 0.82 -9.13 -16.04
C VAL A 210 1.60 -10.01 -15.06
N GLY A 211 2.65 -9.44 -14.48
CA GLY A 211 3.50 -10.09 -13.50
C GLY A 211 2.90 -10.01 -12.10
N THR A 212 1.98 -10.94 -11.79
CA THR A 212 1.23 -10.97 -10.54
C THR A 212 2.01 -11.50 -9.33
N ALA A 213 3.19 -12.10 -9.55
CA ALA A 213 4.06 -12.58 -8.48
C ALA A 213 5.42 -11.88 -8.55
N GLU A 214 5.99 -11.52 -7.42
CA GLU A 214 7.33 -10.95 -7.34
C GLU A 214 8.34 -12.02 -6.94
N CYS A 215 9.57 -11.88 -7.43
CA CYS A 215 10.66 -12.74 -7.00
C CYS A 215 11.15 -12.36 -5.59
N ASP A 216 10.97 -13.27 -4.64
CA ASP A 216 11.39 -13.12 -3.23
C ASP A 216 12.87 -13.46 -2.99
N TRP A 217 13.63 -13.78 -4.05
CA TRP A 217 15.03 -14.13 -3.96
C TRP A 217 15.84 -13.02 -3.29
N LEU A 218 16.70 -13.39 -2.34
CA LEU A 218 17.54 -12.46 -1.61
C LEU A 218 18.98 -12.51 -2.13
N ASP A 219 19.57 -11.36 -2.39
CA ASP A 219 21.03 -11.26 -2.58
C ASP A 219 21.77 -11.48 -1.24
N THR A 220 23.10 -11.41 -1.27
CA THR A 220 23.94 -11.58 -0.07
C THR A 220 23.79 -10.43 0.94
N ALA A 221 23.34 -9.25 0.49
CA ALA A 221 23.05 -8.10 1.33
C ALA A 221 21.61 -8.11 1.88
N GLY A 222 20.77 -9.06 1.45
CA GLY A 222 19.37 -9.19 1.87
C GLY A 222 18.38 -8.34 1.08
N HIS A 223 18.74 -7.81 -0.08
CA HIS A 223 17.78 -7.16 -0.98
C HIS A 223 17.00 -8.20 -1.78
N THR A 224 15.69 -7.99 -1.90
CA THR A 224 14.84 -8.81 -2.77
C THR A 224 15.09 -8.50 -4.23
N CYS A 225 15.07 -9.54 -5.07
CA CYS A 225 15.11 -9.39 -6.53
C CYS A 225 13.93 -8.56 -7.04
N GLY A 226 12.70 -8.83 -6.57
CA GLY A 226 11.51 -8.04 -6.89
C GLY A 226 11.06 -8.11 -8.35
N ARG A 227 11.74 -8.89 -9.21
CA ARG A 227 11.33 -9.03 -10.62
C ARG A 227 9.94 -9.66 -10.70
N PRO A 228 9.00 -9.03 -11.42
CA PRO A 228 7.65 -9.54 -11.55
C PRO A 228 7.59 -10.70 -12.56
N ALA A 229 6.80 -11.72 -12.25
CA ALA A 229 6.56 -12.88 -13.11
C ALA A 229 5.06 -13.19 -13.14
N CYS A 230 4.54 -13.52 -14.32
CA CYS A 230 3.15 -13.93 -14.47
C CYS A 230 2.94 -15.35 -13.89
N THR A 231 1.69 -15.76 -13.69
CA THR A 231 1.37 -17.10 -13.14
C THR A 231 1.96 -18.26 -13.94
N ARG A 232 2.24 -18.08 -15.24
CA ARG A 232 2.86 -19.09 -16.11
C ARG A 232 4.37 -19.22 -15.93
N HIS A 233 5.06 -18.11 -15.66
CA HIS A 233 6.53 -18.07 -15.57
C HIS A 233 7.05 -17.98 -14.13
N ALA A 234 6.19 -17.59 -13.18
CA ALA A 234 6.52 -17.59 -11.77
C ALA A 234 6.74 -19.04 -11.31
N ARG A 235 7.93 -19.32 -10.78
CA ARG A 235 8.19 -20.58 -10.09
C ARG A 235 7.96 -20.39 -8.60
N ARG A 236 7.45 -21.43 -7.95
CA ARG A 236 7.24 -21.43 -6.51
C ARG A 236 8.06 -22.52 -5.87
N TRP A 237 8.92 -22.11 -4.93
CA TRP A 237 9.66 -23.04 -4.10
C TRP A 237 8.94 -23.22 -2.77
N GLN A 238 8.40 -24.42 -2.56
CA GLN A 238 7.56 -24.74 -1.41
C GLN A 238 8.40 -25.04 -0.16
N VAL A 239 8.65 -24.02 0.64
CA VAL A 239 9.48 -24.12 1.86
C VAL A 239 8.68 -24.09 3.17
N PHE A 240 7.44 -23.60 3.13
CA PHE A 240 6.63 -23.27 4.32
C PHE A 240 5.46 -24.24 4.58
N GLY A 241 5.47 -25.44 3.99
CA GLY A 241 4.37 -26.41 4.08
C GLY A 241 3.22 -26.11 3.12
N TYR A 242 2.40 -27.10 2.77
CA TYR A 242 1.50 -27.07 1.60
C TYR A 242 0.43 -25.96 1.60
N GLU A 243 -0.01 -25.48 2.76
CA GLU A 243 -1.06 -24.45 2.89
C GLU A 243 -0.54 -23.03 2.68
N ARG A 244 0.78 -22.82 2.72
CA ARG A 244 1.38 -21.49 2.68
C ARG A 244 1.95 -21.17 1.31
N VAL A 245 1.91 -19.90 0.94
CA VAL A 245 2.57 -19.42 -0.28
C VAL A 245 4.08 -19.58 -0.12
N GLY A 246 4.71 -20.38 -0.98
CA GLY A 246 6.16 -20.57 -1.02
C GLY A 246 6.94 -19.31 -1.43
N ILE A 247 8.24 -19.48 -1.67
CA ILE A 247 9.12 -18.42 -2.19
C ILE A 247 8.85 -18.29 -3.70
N GLY A 248 8.46 -17.10 -4.15
CA GLY A 248 8.31 -16.76 -5.55
C GLY A 248 9.66 -16.55 -6.22
N LEU A 249 9.87 -17.16 -7.37
CA LEU A 249 11.14 -17.14 -8.10
C LEU A 249 10.89 -16.73 -9.55
N CYS A 250 11.69 -15.78 -10.03
CA CYS A 250 11.79 -15.46 -11.46
C CYS A 250 12.64 -16.51 -12.19
N ARG A 251 12.73 -16.41 -13.52
CA ARG A 251 13.52 -17.30 -14.36
C ARG A 251 14.97 -17.42 -13.90
N ALA A 252 15.61 -16.29 -13.63
CA ALA A 252 17.02 -16.24 -13.22
C ALA A 252 17.28 -16.96 -11.89
N HIS A 253 16.31 -16.99 -10.99
CA HIS A 253 16.43 -17.59 -9.65
C HIS A 253 15.68 -18.92 -9.50
N SER A 254 15.22 -19.50 -10.61
CA SER A 254 14.41 -20.71 -10.60
C SER A 254 15.19 -21.99 -10.24
N GLN A 255 16.52 -21.96 -10.38
CA GLN A 255 17.40 -23.13 -10.21
C GLN A 255 17.83 -23.31 -8.76
N VAL A 256 16.90 -23.70 -7.89
CA VAL A 256 17.16 -23.92 -6.46
C VAL A 256 18.09 -25.12 -6.21
N ARG A 257 18.11 -26.12 -7.11
CA ARG A 257 18.91 -27.35 -6.93
C ARG A 257 20.41 -27.14 -7.06
N SER A 258 20.86 -26.03 -7.64
CA SER A 258 22.29 -25.72 -7.77
C SER A 258 22.84 -24.94 -6.57
N LEU A 259 22.01 -24.64 -5.57
CA LEU A 259 22.41 -23.83 -4.42
C LEU A 259 23.18 -24.66 -3.41
N SER A 260 24.13 -24.01 -2.76
CA SER A 260 24.76 -24.54 -1.56
C SER A 260 23.76 -24.66 -0.40
N ALA A 261 24.08 -25.49 0.59
CA ALA A 261 23.25 -25.62 1.78
C ALA A 261 23.07 -24.29 2.53
N ASP A 262 24.12 -23.47 2.63
CA ASP A 262 24.05 -22.19 3.34
C ASP A 262 23.21 -21.15 2.59
N GLU A 263 23.22 -21.17 1.25
CA GLU A 263 22.33 -20.35 0.43
C GLU A 263 20.87 -20.77 0.60
N ILE A 264 20.59 -22.07 0.63
CA ILE A 264 19.23 -22.59 0.88
C ILE A 264 18.72 -22.10 2.23
N LEU A 265 19.51 -22.25 3.29
CA LEU A 265 19.14 -21.77 4.63
C LEU A 265 18.97 -20.25 4.66
N TRP A 266 19.86 -19.51 3.98
CA TRP A 266 19.75 -18.06 3.82
C TRP A 266 18.44 -17.63 3.16
N GLN A 267 18.09 -18.21 2.00
CA GLN A 267 16.86 -17.86 1.30
C GLN A 267 15.63 -18.17 2.17
N ILE A 268 15.59 -19.34 2.80
CA ILE A 268 14.45 -19.74 3.64
C ILE A 268 14.28 -18.80 4.84
N CYS A 269 15.34 -18.58 5.63
CA CYS A 269 15.27 -17.75 6.82
C CYS A 269 15.07 -16.27 6.48
N GLY A 270 15.79 -15.77 5.48
CA GLY A 270 15.69 -14.38 5.03
C GLY A 270 14.28 -14.04 4.54
N THR A 271 13.69 -14.88 3.68
CA THR A 271 12.34 -14.64 3.17
C THR A 271 11.28 -14.83 4.25
N ALA A 272 11.43 -15.84 5.13
CA ALA A 272 10.50 -16.07 6.23
C ALA A 272 10.39 -14.87 7.17
N GLY A 273 11.51 -14.27 7.56
CA GLY A 273 11.47 -13.15 8.52
C GLY A 273 10.97 -11.82 7.94
N ARG A 274 10.93 -11.67 6.61
CA ARG A 274 10.33 -10.49 5.95
C ARG A 274 8.83 -10.60 5.77
N ARG A 275 8.29 -11.82 5.73
CA ARG A 275 6.85 -12.05 5.55
C ARG A 275 6.13 -12.01 6.89
N GLN A 276 5.16 -11.11 7.03
CA GLN A 276 4.33 -11.03 8.22
C GLN A 276 3.56 -12.34 8.45
N GLY A 277 3.53 -12.84 9.68
CA GLY A 277 2.83 -14.09 10.04
C GLY A 277 3.50 -15.39 9.57
N GLN A 278 4.64 -15.30 8.87
CA GLN A 278 5.37 -16.49 8.44
C GLN A 278 6.16 -17.08 9.62
N ARG A 279 5.86 -18.34 9.97
CA ARG A 279 6.63 -19.08 10.98
C ARG A 279 7.90 -19.64 10.34
N MET A 280 8.97 -19.68 11.13
CA MET A 280 10.21 -20.35 10.74
C MET A 280 9.98 -21.87 10.59
N PRO A 281 10.59 -22.51 9.59
CA PRO A 281 10.50 -23.96 9.45
C PRO A 281 11.15 -24.71 10.62
N SER A 282 10.69 -25.95 10.85
CA SER A 282 11.35 -26.90 11.76
C SER A 282 12.64 -27.44 11.15
N LEU A 283 13.50 -28.06 11.95
CA LEU A 283 14.73 -28.70 11.45
C LEU A 283 14.42 -29.81 10.43
N ALA A 284 13.32 -30.54 10.64
CA ALA A 284 12.85 -31.54 9.68
C ALA A 284 12.43 -30.91 8.33
N ALA A 285 11.78 -29.73 8.36
CA ALA A 285 11.40 -29.02 7.14
C ALA A 285 12.63 -28.45 6.41
N PHE A 286 13.66 -27.97 7.14
CA PHE A 286 14.95 -27.64 6.54
C PHE A 286 15.60 -28.87 5.90
N GLY A 287 15.63 -30.01 6.60
CA GLY A 287 16.14 -31.27 6.07
C GLY A 287 15.42 -31.71 4.80
N HIS A 288 14.09 -31.57 4.72
CA HIS A 288 13.33 -31.86 3.51
C HIS A 288 13.76 -30.97 2.32
N ASN A 289 13.92 -29.67 2.53
CA ASN A 289 14.36 -28.74 1.49
C ASN A 289 15.79 -29.03 1.02
N LEU A 290 16.71 -29.29 1.96
CA LEU A 290 18.10 -29.67 1.67
C LEU A 290 18.16 -30.97 0.85
N ARG A 291 17.34 -31.97 1.21
CA ARG A 291 17.23 -33.23 0.45
C ARG A 291 16.77 -33.01 -0.98
N ASN A 292 15.74 -32.19 -1.18
CA ASN A 292 15.19 -31.89 -2.51
C ASN A 292 16.19 -31.11 -3.39
N ALA A 293 17.12 -30.39 -2.77
CA ALA A 293 18.21 -29.69 -3.43
C ALA A 293 19.50 -30.53 -3.56
N GLY A 294 19.49 -31.82 -3.18
CA GLY A 294 20.62 -32.74 -3.36
C GLY A 294 21.56 -32.89 -2.16
N HIS A 295 21.38 -32.11 -1.09
CA HIS A 295 22.18 -32.15 0.14
C HIS A 295 21.74 -33.28 1.09
N ARG A 296 21.81 -34.52 0.61
CA ARG A 296 21.16 -35.69 1.25
C ARG A 296 21.75 -36.06 2.60
N GLU A 297 23.06 -35.94 2.79
CA GLU A 297 23.73 -36.28 4.06
C GLU A 297 23.37 -35.25 5.13
N LEU A 298 23.55 -33.96 4.82
CA LEU A 298 23.18 -32.87 5.72
C LEU A 298 21.69 -32.86 6.06
N ALA A 299 20.82 -33.29 5.14
CA ALA A 299 19.37 -33.35 5.37
C ALA A 299 18.95 -34.30 6.51
N LEU A 300 19.82 -35.23 6.92
CA LEU A 300 19.58 -36.15 8.03
C LEU A 300 20.24 -35.68 9.32
N ASP A 301 21.30 -34.87 9.22
CA ASP A 301 22.06 -34.36 10.34
C ASP A 301 21.50 -33.02 10.85
N HIS A 302 20.52 -33.12 11.74
CA HIS A 302 19.88 -31.96 12.35
C HIS A 302 20.84 -31.13 13.23
N HIS A 303 21.89 -31.76 13.78
CA HIS A 303 22.89 -31.04 14.56
C HIS A 303 23.72 -30.12 13.64
N SER A 304 24.17 -30.64 12.49
CA SER A 304 24.86 -29.84 11.49
C SER A 304 23.97 -28.76 10.86
N ILE A 305 22.69 -29.04 10.60
CA ILE A 305 21.73 -28.01 10.17
C ILE A 305 21.67 -26.89 11.21
N ARG A 306 21.54 -27.24 12.50
CA ARG A 306 21.47 -26.26 13.59
C ARG A 306 22.74 -25.43 13.71
N ALA A 307 23.92 -26.05 13.58
CA ALA A 307 25.21 -25.37 13.61
C ALA A 307 25.32 -24.35 12.46
N ARG A 308 24.89 -24.71 11.25
CA ARG A 308 24.82 -23.78 10.11
C ARG A 308 23.83 -22.64 10.34
N LEU A 309 22.68 -22.90 10.97
CA LEU A 309 21.74 -21.84 11.37
C LEU A 309 22.34 -20.90 12.43
N THR A 310 23.19 -21.39 13.35
CA THR A 310 23.96 -20.53 14.28
C THR A 310 24.93 -19.64 13.52
N ALA A 311 25.69 -20.20 12.57
CA ALA A 311 26.62 -19.43 11.76
C ALA A 311 25.90 -18.37 10.91
N LEU A 312 24.76 -18.74 10.33
CA LEU A 312 23.87 -17.83 9.59
C LEU A 312 23.38 -16.68 10.48
N HIS A 313 22.96 -16.98 11.70
CA HIS A 313 22.54 -16.01 12.69
C HIS A 313 23.67 -15.02 13.03
N ALA A 314 24.90 -15.51 13.25
CA ALA A 314 26.06 -14.65 13.49
C ALA A 314 26.34 -13.71 12.30
N ARG A 315 26.25 -14.22 11.07
CA ARG A 315 26.39 -13.43 9.84
C ARG A 315 25.31 -12.37 9.67
N MET A 316 24.06 -12.70 10.01
CA MET A 316 22.97 -11.73 9.99
C MET A 316 23.19 -10.62 11.02
N ARG A 317 23.65 -10.99 12.22
CA ARG A 317 23.91 -10.05 13.31
C ARG A 317 25.03 -9.07 12.95
N SER A 318 26.09 -9.51 12.28
CA SER A 318 27.17 -8.62 11.83
C SER A 318 26.74 -7.64 10.73
N SER A 319 25.70 -7.97 9.97
CA SER A 319 25.14 -7.12 8.92
C SER A 319 24.14 -6.08 9.45
N GLY A 320 23.80 -6.12 10.74
CA GLY A 320 22.88 -5.21 11.40
C GLY A 320 21.49 -5.77 11.66
N ALA A 321 20.66 -5.00 12.37
CA ALA A 321 19.32 -5.44 12.77
C ALA A 321 18.39 -5.59 11.55
N SER A 322 17.79 -6.77 11.39
CA SER A 322 16.84 -7.05 10.32
C SER A 322 15.62 -7.84 10.82
N PRO A 323 14.47 -7.80 10.12
CA PRO A 323 13.32 -8.67 10.42
C PRO A 323 13.68 -10.16 10.38
N ALA A 324 14.56 -10.56 9.46
CA ALA A 324 15.11 -11.92 9.37
C ALA A 324 15.86 -12.34 10.63
N LEU A 325 16.76 -11.48 11.13
CA LEU A 325 17.51 -11.73 12.37
C LEU A 325 16.56 -12.00 13.54
N ARG A 326 15.57 -11.12 13.76
CA ARG A 326 14.60 -11.28 14.86
C ARG A 326 13.75 -12.55 14.73
N ALA A 327 13.45 -12.97 13.51
CA ALA A 327 12.70 -14.20 13.28
C ALA A 327 13.55 -15.45 13.57
N VAL A 328 14.84 -15.42 13.23
CA VAL A 328 15.81 -16.48 13.57
C VAL A 328 16.03 -16.55 15.08
N GLU A 329 16.21 -15.41 15.76
CA GLU A 329 16.37 -15.34 17.23
C GLU A 329 15.19 -15.98 17.97
N ARG A 330 13.96 -15.67 17.55
CA ARG A 330 12.74 -16.27 18.14
C ARG A 330 12.64 -17.78 17.91
N ALA A 331 13.13 -18.28 16.79
CA ALA A 331 13.07 -19.71 16.45
C ALA A 331 14.21 -20.53 17.05
N ALA A 332 15.31 -19.90 17.47
CA ALA A 332 16.52 -20.58 17.93
C ALA A 332 16.23 -21.55 19.09
N GLY A 333 15.46 -21.11 20.10
CA GLY A 333 15.11 -21.95 21.24
C GLY A 333 14.28 -23.19 20.86
N ASP A 334 13.37 -23.06 19.88
CA ASP A 334 12.59 -24.19 19.37
C ASP A 334 13.47 -25.19 18.59
N TRP A 335 14.46 -24.70 17.85
CA TRP A 335 15.41 -25.58 17.18
C TRP A 335 16.35 -26.28 18.17
N ASP A 336 16.81 -25.58 19.21
CA ASP A 336 17.63 -26.17 20.26
C ASP A 336 16.87 -27.28 21.00
N ARG A 337 15.59 -27.04 21.31
CA ARG A 337 14.70 -28.07 21.86
C ARG A 337 14.59 -29.29 20.93
N GLN A 338 14.38 -29.08 19.63
CA GLN A 338 14.29 -30.18 18.64
C GLN A 338 15.59 -31.01 18.56
N VAL A 339 16.77 -30.38 18.67
CA VAL A 339 18.04 -31.11 18.71
C VAL A 339 18.12 -31.94 20.00
N LYS A 340 17.83 -31.35 21.16
CA LYS A 340 17.85 -32.06 22.46
C LYS A 340 16.88 -33.24 22.50
N GLU A 341 15.64 -33.05 22.03
CA GLU A 341 14.64 -34.12 21.93
C GLU A 341 15.14 -35.27 21.05
N ARG A 342 15.84 -34.97 19.95
CA ARG A 342 16.42 -36.00 19.08
C ARG A 342 17.59 -36.72 19.71
N ILE A 343 18.47 -36.02 20.44
CA ILE A 343 19.56 -36.66 21.19
C ILE A 343 18.96 -37.61 22.23
N GLY A 344 18.01 -37.15 23.05
CA GLY A 344 17.35 -38.01 24.03
C GLY A 344 16.61 -39.19 23.39
N THR A 345 16.02 -38.99 22.20
CA THR A 345 15.42 -40.08 21.42
C THR A 345 16.49 -41.06 20.93
N ALA A 346 17.63 -40.59 20.42
CA ALA A 346 18.72 -41.47 19.98
C ALA A 346 19.30 -42.28 21.14
N GLU A 347 19.52 -41.67 22.31
CA GLU A 347 19.98 -42.35 23.53
C GLU A 347 18.98 -43.44 23.97
N GLN A 348 17.68 -43.14 23.97
CA GLN A 348 16.64 -44.14 24.22
C GLN A 348 16.66 -45.27 23.18
N GLY A 349 16.86 -44.94 21.91
CA GLY A 349 17.03 -45.90 20.82
C GLY A 349 18.22 -46.82 21.04
N GLU A 350 19.36 -46.29 21.49
CA GLU A 350 20.56 -47.08 21.78
C GLU A 350 20.35 -48.04 22.97
N VAL A 351 19.62 -47.60 24.00
CA VAL A 351 19.21 -48.49 25.10
C VAL A 351 18.34 -49.63 24.58
N LEU A 352 17.43 -49.36 23.65
CA LEU A 352 16.57 -50.38 23.02
C LEU A 352 17.37 -51.32 22.11
N VAL A 353 18.34 -50.80 21.36
CA VAL A 353 19.26 -51.63 20.55
C VAL A 353 20.11 -52.51 21.47
N ALA A 354 20.63 -51.99 22.58
CA ALA A 354 21.37 -52.80 23.56
C ALA A 354 20.52 -53.93 24.15
N ARG A 355 19.23 -53.66 24.44
CA ARG A 355 18.28 -54.69 24.87
C ARG A 355 17.99 -55.71 23.76
N LEU A 356 17.84 -55.26 22.51
CA LEU A 356 17.68 -56.13 21.35
C LEU A 356 18.91 -57.03 21.16
N ARG A 357 20.13 -56.50 21.30
CA ARG A 357 21.38 -57.27 21.28
C ARG A 357 21.37 -58.38 22.32
N ALA A 358 20.90 -58.11 23.54
CA ALA A 358 20.77 -59.13 24.58
C ALA A 358 19.77 -60.23 24.20
N ILE A 359 18.58 -59.85 23.71
CA ILE A 359 17.54 -60.80 23.24
C ILE A 359 18.07 -61.68 22.09
N VAL A 360 18.78 -61.09 21.15
CA VAL A 360 19.36 -61.82 20.00
C VAL A 360 20.39 -62.85 20.46
N ARG A 361 21.25 -62.51 21.43
CA ARG A 361 22.24 -63.44 22.01
C ARG A 361 21.57 -64.59 22.76
N GLU A 362 20.47 -64.33 23.46
CA GLU A 362 19.70 -65.34 24.19
C GLU A 362 19.01 -66.34 23.25
N LEU A 363 18.41 -65.85 22.16
CA LEU A 363 17.56 -66.66 21.28
C LEU A 363 18.31 -67.39 20.16
N ASP A 364 19.52 -66.97 19.79
CA ASP A 364 20.32 -67.63 18.75
C ASP A 364 21.72 -68.01 19.25
N TYR A 365 21.86 -69.28 19.66
CA TYR A 365 23.14 -69.83 20.13
C TYR A 365 24.21 -69.96 19.04
N ARG A 366 23.85 -69.97 17.74
CA ARG A 366 24.80 -70.17 16.63
C ARG A 366 25.33 -68.86 16.08
N PHE A 367 24.44 -67.88 15.89
CA PHE A 367 24.79 -66.61 15.23
C PHE A 367 24.45 -65.37 16.08
N GLY A 368 23.87 -65.54 17.27
CA GLY A 368 23.37 -64.41 18.07
C GLY A 368 24.46 -63.43 18.50
N ALA A 369 25.67 -63.89 18.79
CA ALA A 369 26.80 -63.01 19.10
C ALA A 369 27.18 -62.13 17.89
N GLU A 370 27.41 -62.75 16.73
CA GLU A 370 27.77 -62.08 15.47
C GLU A 370 26.69 -61.08 15.02
N ILE A 371 25.42 -61.49 15.11
CA ILE A 371 24.29 -60.62 14.78
C ILE A 371 24.23 -59.43 15.73
N ALA A 372 24.28 -59.66 17.04
CA ALA A 372 24.18 -58.61 18.05
C ALA A 372 25.30 -57.56 17.92
N ASP A 373 26.53 -58.00 17.67
CA ASP A 373 27.68 -57.10 17.49
C ASP A 373 27.55 -56.26 16.21
N GLY A 374 26.90 -56.79 15.18
CA GLY A 374 26.60 -56.08 13.93
C GLY A 374 25.42 -55.12 13.97
N LEU A 375 24.54 -55.19 14.98
CA LEU A 375 23.36 -54.32 15.07
C LEU A 375 23.77 -52.88 15.37
N THR A 376 23.30 -51.91 14.59
CA THR A 376 23.44 -50.47 14.90
C THR A 376 22.10 -49.74 14.77
N LEU A 377 21.92 -48.68 15.56
CA LEU A 377 20.72 -47.85 15.48
C LEU A 377 20.71 -47.06 14.17
N ALA A 378 19.59 -47.07 13.46
CA ALA A 378 19.34 -46.19 12.31
C ALA A 378 18.47 -44.99 12.72
N GLU A 379 17.31 -45.25 13.32
CA GLU A 379 16.38 -44.22 13.78
C GLU A 379 15.46 -44.83 14.87
N TYR A 380 15.16 -44.08 15.93
CA TYR A 380 14.11 -44.46 16.87
C TYR A 380 12.99 -43.42 16.83
N LYS A 381 11.74 -43.90 16.72
CA LYS A 381 10.53 -43.08 16.82
C LYS A 381 9.72 -43.57 18.01
N PRO A 382 9.62 -42.76 19.09
CA PRO A 382 8.84 -43.15 20.25
C PRO A 382 7.36 -43.25 19.89
N ALA A 383 6.62 -44.07 20.65
CA ALA A 383 5.19 -44.21 20.51
C ALA A 383 4.51 -42.83 20.68
N ARG A 384 3.63 -42.46 19.74
CA ARG A 384 2.78 -41.28 19.86
C ARG A 384 1.34 -41.73 20.12
N PRO A 385 0.66 -41.21 21.17
CA PRO A 385 -0.74 -41.51 21.40
C PRO A 385 -1.58 -41.20 20.15
N PRO A 386 -2.56 -42.05 19.78
CA PRO A 386 -3.07 -43.21 20.51
C PRO A 386 -2.39 -44.56 20.15
N ALA A 387 -1.32 -44.57 19.35
CA ALA A 387 -0.70 -45.81 18.89
C ALA A 387 0.10 -46.52 20.00
N SER A 388 -0.02 -47.85 20.08
CA SER A 388 0.79 -48.71 20.93
C SER A 388 2.05 -49.16 20.19
N GLY A 389 3.22 -48.80 20.73
CA GLY A 389 4.53 -49.21 20.22
C GLY A 389 5.21 -48.14 19.36
N GLY A 390 6.48 -47.86 19.65
CA GLY A 390 7.35 -47.05 18.80
C GLY A 390 7.91 -47.86 17.63
N ASP A 391 8.56 -47.18 16.69
CA ASP A 391 9.34 -47.82 15.62
C ASP A 391 10.83 -47.74 15.97
N LEU A 392 11.51 -48.89 16.00
CA LEU A 392 12.97 -48.98 16.09
C LEU A 392 13.53 -49.43 14.73
N TRP A 393 14.21 -48.51 14.04
CA TRP A 393 14.93 -48.79 12.81
C TRP A 393 16.37 -49.15 13.14
N ILE A 394 16.82 -50.31 12.65
CA ILE A 394 18.16 -50.82 12.87
C ILE A 394 18.83 -51.18 11.56
N ARG A 395 20.15 -51.08 11.53
CA ARG A 395 20.98 -51.66 10.46
C ARG A 395 21.48 -53.01 10.90
N VAL A 396 21.35 -53.98 10.01
CA VAL A 396 21.89 -55.33 10.14
C VAL A 396 22.84 -55.54 8.97
N PRO A 397 24.06 -56.08 9.18
CA PRO A 397 24.95 -56.42 8.08
C PRO A 397 24.25 -57.32 7.05
N GLU A 398 24.41 -57.05 5.76
CA GLU A 398 23.63 -57.69 4.68
C GLU A 398 23.72 -59.22 4.72
N HIS A 399 24.89 -59.76 5.05
CA HIS A 399 25.12 -61.21 5.18
C HIS A 399 24.45 -61.84 6.42
N LEU A 400 23.99 -61.03 7.39
CA LEU A 400 23.31 -61.46 8.60
C LEU A 400 21.81 -61.18 8.58
N THR A 401 21.31 -60.40 7.63
CA THR A 401 19.90 -60.00 7.53
C THR A 401 18.96 -61.20 7.50
N GLY A 402 19.25 -62.21 6.68
CA GLY A 402 18.43 -63.44 6.62
C GLY A 402 18.44 -64.23 7.93
N LYS A 403 19.58 -64.28 8.62
CA LYS A 403 19.73 -64.96 9.92
C LYS A 403 18.99 -64.21 11.04
N PHE A 404 19.01 -62.88 11.01
CA PHE A 404 18.27 -62.01 11.95
C PHE A 404 16.76 -62.14 11.76
N ILE A 405 16.26 -62.17 10.52
CA ILE A 405 14.83 -62.32 10.24
C ILE A 405 14.34 -63.73 10.61
N GLY A 406 15.15 -64.75 10.31
CA GLY A 406 14.81 -66.16 10.51
C GLY A 406 13.82 -66.71 9.49
N PRO A 407 13.59 -68.05 9.49
CA PRO A 407 12.64 -68.68 8.57
C PRO A 407 11.24 -68.07 8.71
N GLN A 408 10.64 -67.64 7.61
CA GLN A 408 9.31 -66.98 7.58
C GLN A 408 9.17 -65.77 8.52
N GLY A 409 10.29 -65.13 8.90
CA GLY A 409 10.28 -64.00 9.83
C GLY A 409 9.97 -64.38 11.28
N SER A 410 10.13 -65.64 11.68
CA SER A 410 9.83 -66.10 13.04
C SER A 410 10.64 -65.34 14.11
N ARG A 411 11.94 -65.15 13.88
CA ARG A 411 12.84 -64.51 14.85
C ARG A 411 12.55 -63.04 15.02
N ILE A 412 12.37 -62.29 13.93
CA ILE A 412 12.03 -60.87 14.03
C ILE A 412 10.67 -60.65 14.71
N LYS A 413 9.69 -61.55 14.52
CA LYS A 413 8.42 -61.50 15.27
C LYS A 413 8.63 -61.72 16.77
N GLU A 414 9.48 -62.67 17.14
CA GLU A 414 9.82 -62.94 18.54
C GLU A 414 10.59 -61.78 19.19
N TYR A 415 11.53 -61.16 18.46
CA TYR A 415 12.22 -59.95 18.90
C TYR A 415 11.24 -58.79 19.14
N LYS A 416 10.30 -58.57 18.21
CA LYS A 416 9.24 -57.56 18.37
C LYS A 416 8.38 -57.82 19.61
N ALA A 417 7.96 -59.08 19.82
CA ALA A 417 7.15 -59.47 20.97
C ALA A 417 7.88 -59.23 22.30
N ARG A 418 9.16 -59.59 22.40
CA ARG A 418 9.97 -59.41 23.61
C ARG A 418 10.40 -57.96 23.86
N LEU A 419 10.67 -57.22 22.80
CA LEU A 419 11.04 -55.80 22.90
C LEU A 419 9.81 -54.90 23.11
N GLY A 420 8.61 -55.37 22.75
CA GLY A 420 7.35 -54.65 22.90
C GLY A 420 7.17 -53.51 21.89
N MET A 421 7.82 -53.59 20.72
CA MET A 421 7.77 -52.55 19.70
C MET A 421 8.07 -53.07 18.29
N GLU A 422 7.76 -52.26 17.28
CA GLU A 422 8.03 -52.57 15.89
C GLU A 422 9.53 -52.40 15.58
N ILE A 423 10.14 -53.48 15.09
CA ILE A 423 11.52 -53.48 14.60
C ILE A 423 11.49 -53.42 13.07
N LYS A 424 12.12 -52.40 12.50
CA LYS A 424 12.23 -52.18 11.06
C LYS A 424 13.69 -52.23 10.64
N LEU A 425 13.96 -52.87 9.51
CA LEU A 425 15.30 -52.93 8.94
C LEU A 425 15.47 -51.75 8.00
N GLU A 426 16.54 -50.98 8.19
CA GLU A 426 16.99 -50.04 7.17
C GLU A 426 17.68 -50.86 6.07
N ASP A 427 16.92 -51.21 5.03
CA ASP A 427 17.50 -51.87 3.85
C ASP A 427 18.61 -50.97 3.29
N GLY A 428 19.84 -51.48 3.25
CA GLY A 428 20.96 -50.87 2.51
C GLY A 428 20.64 -50.65 1.02
N ARG A 429 19.52 -51.19 0.53
CA ARG A 429 18.88 -50.83 -0.72
C ARG A 429 17.75 -49.85 -0.47
N ARG A 430 18.00 -48.56 -0.75
CA ARG A 430 16.94 -47.70 -1.27
C ARG A 430 16.27 -48.46 -2.43
N ARG A 431 15.03 -48.90 -2.25
CA ARG A 431 14.12 -49.11 -3.38
C ARG A 431 14.06 -47.78 -4.12
N THR A 432 14.84 -47.65 -5.19
CA THR A 432 14.47 -46.79 -6.30
C THR A 432 13.20 -47.39 -6.88
N SER A 433 12.06 -46.94 -6.37
CA SER A 433 10.81 -47.07 -7.09
C SER A 433 10.98 -46.31 -8.41
N ARG A 434 11.07 -47.08 -9.51
CA ARG A 434 10.51 -46.63 -10.77
C ARG A 434 9.00 -46.67 -10.67
#